data_AF-A0A6P2FQN0-F1
#
_entry.id   AF-A0A6P2FQN0-F1
#
_cell.length_a   1.000
_cell.length_b   1.000
_cell.length_c   1.000
_cell.angle_alpha   90.00
_cell.angle_beta   90.00
_cell.angle_gamma   90.00
#
_symmetry.space_group_name_H-M   'P 1'
#
loop_
_entity.id
_entity.type
_entity.pdbx_description
1 polymer ?
#
loop_
_entity_poly.entity_id
_entity_poly.type
_entity_poly.pdbx_seq_one_letter_code
_entity_poly.pdbx_strand_id
1 'polypeptide(L)' 'MGTTSNDPFPFPTSEKHDAPPELHKPVAEEPSEEALDNGVEESFPASDPVSVTVDKVITPKKEDAKQDAKR' A
#
# COMPACT_ATOMS: atom_id res chain seq x y z
N MET A 1 40.20 16.84 14.20
CA MET A 1 40.62 17.54 12.98
C MET A 1 39.88 16.92 11.81
N GLY A 2 39.10 17.69 11.05
CA GLY A 2 38.33 17.22 9.90
C GLY A 2 37.28 18.26 9.52
N THR A 3 37.55 19.02 8.46
CA THR A 3 36.87 20.25 8.05
C THR A 3 35.48 19.99 7.46
N THR A 4 34.47 20.74 7.93
CA THR A 4 33.11 20.75 7.34
C THR A 4 33.09 21.64 6.09
N SER A 5 33.13 21.05 4.90
CA SER A 5 32.83 21.77 3.64
C SER A 5 31.33 21.74 3.39
N ASN A 6 30.72 22.92 3.25
CA ASN A 6 29.27 23.13 3.05
C ASN A 6 28.84 23.00 1.57
N ASP A 7 29.69 22.41 0.73
CA ASP A 7 29.42 22.29 -0.70
C ASP A 7 28.66 21.00 -1.01
N PRO A 8 27.60 21.06 -1.83
CA PRO A 8 26.83 19.89 -2.23
C PRO A 8 27.73 18.90 -2.99
N PHE A 9 27.55 17.60 -2.72
CA PHE A 9 28.33 16.55 -3.36
C PHE A 9 28.20 16.64 -4.89
N PRO A 10 29.33 16.73 -5.63
CA PRO A 10 29.26 16.88 -7.08
C PRO A 10 28.85 15.55 -7.71
N PHE A 11 27.62 15.51 -8.24
CA PHE A 11 27.23 14.43 -9.14
C PHE A 11 27.86 14.68 -10.52
N PRO A 12 28.47 13.67 -11.18
CA PRO A 12 29.12 13.82 -12.48
C PRO A 12 28.22 14.41 -13.58
N THR A 13 26.89 14.32 -13.40
CA THR A 13 25.89 14.82 -14.33
C THR A 13 25.51 16.29 -14.08
N SER A 14 25.97 16.90 -12.99
CA SER A 14 25.61 18.27 -12.63
C SER A 14 26.07 19.31 -13.66
N GLU A 15 27.17 19.04 -14.37
CA GLU A 15 27.71 19.93 -15.41
C GLU A 15 26.90 19.87 -16.72
N LYS A 16 25.98 18.92 -16.86
CA LYS A 16 25.23 18.63 -18.10
C LYS A 16 23.71 18.68 -17.88
N HIS A 17 23.23 19.52 -16.98
CA HIS A 17 21.80 19.83 -16.93
C HIS A 17 21.50 20.87 -18.00
N ASP A 18 21.04 20.42 -19.17
CA ASP A 18 20.28 21.28 -20.07
C ASP A 18 19.13 21.90 -19.26
N ALA A 19 18.84 23.18 -19.50
CA ALA A 19 17.74 23.86 -18.82
C ALA A 19 16.48 23.00 -18.95
N PRO A 20 15.79 22.68 -17.83
CA PRO A 20 14.55 21.92 -17.91
C PRO A 20 13.65 22.57 -18.96
N PRO A 21 13.12 21.82 -19.93
CA PRO A 21 12.20 22.40 -20.90
C PRO A 21 11.12 23.13 -20.13
N GLU A 22 10.78 24.36 -20.53
CA GLU A 22 9.83 25.17 -19.80
C GLU A 22 8.59 24.33 -19.53
N LEU A 23 8.35 24.05 -18.24
CA LEU A 23 7.21 23.28 -17.79
C LEU A 23 5.98 24.11 -18.16
N HIS A 24 5.41 23.80 -19.33
CA HIS A 24 4.13 24.32 -19.75
C HIS A 24 3.19 24.11 -18.57
N LYS A 25 2.64 25.23 -18.06
CA LYS A 25 1.71 25.19 -16.93
C LYS A 25 0.66 24.12 -17.25
N PRO A 26 0.39 23.18 -16.32
CA PRO A 26 -0.60 22.14 -16.57
C PRO A 26 -1.91 22.84 -16.95
N VAL A 27 -2.31 22.67 -18.21
CA VAL A 27 -3.59 23.17 -18.69
C VAL A 27 -4.64 22.32 -18.01
N ALA A 28 -5.57 22.96 -17.31
CA ALA A 28 -6.72 22.28 -16.74
C ALA A 28 -7.62 21.84 -17.90
N GLU A 29 -7.41 20.62 -18.38
CA GLU A 29 -8.29 19.97 -19.34
C GLU A 29 -9.41 19.29 -18.58
N GLU A 30 -10.66 19.53 -18.98
CA GLU A 30 -11.79 18.80 -18.41
C GLU A 30 -11.68 17.33 -18.85
N PRO A 31 -11.71 16.37 -17.91
CA PRO A 31 -11.60 14.97 -18.26
C PRO A 31 -12.78 14.56 -19.14
N SER A 32 -12.51 13.75 -20.17
CA SER A 32 -13.58 13.16 -20.98
C SER A 32 -14.38 12.14 -20.16
N GLU A 33 -15.64 11.92 -20.52
CA GLU A 33 -16.50 10.90 -19.89
C GLU A 33 -15.83 9.52 -19.89
N GLU A 34 -15.16 9.16 -21.00
CA GLU A 34 -14.39 7.91 -21.12
C GLU A 34 -13.23 7.83 -20.10
N ALA A 35 -12.54 8.95 -19.82
CA ALA A 35 -11.47 8.98 -18.82
C ALA A 35 -12.01 8.83 -17.39
N LEU A 36 -13.21 9.35 -17.11
CA LEU A 36 -13.90 9.19 -15.84
C LEU A 36 -14.33 7.73 -15.63
N ASP A 37 -14.92 7.11 -16.65
CA ASP A 37 -15.36 5.72 -16.61
C ASP A 37 -14.18 4.76 -16.40
N ASN A 38 -13.10 4.94 -17.17
CA ASN A 38 -11.88 4.14 -17.02
C ASN A 38 -11.26 4.28 -15.61
N GLY A 39 -11.23 5.50 -15.08
CA GLY A 39 -10.73 5.75 -13.72
C GLY A 39 -11.55 5.01 -12.66
N VAL A 40 -12.86 4.86 -12.86
CA VAL A 40 -13.73 4.08 -11.96
C VAL A 40 -13.45 2.58 -12.10
N GLU A 41 -13.34 2.06 -13.31
CA GLU A 41 -13.05 0.64 -13.56
C GLU A 41 -11.69 0.21 -13.00
N GLU A 42 -10.68 1.08 -13.09
CA GLU A 42 -9.32 0.85 -12.58
C GLU A 42 -9.19 1.10 -11.05
N SER A 43 -10.06 1.94 -10.47
CA SER A 43 -10.02 2.32 -9.04
C SER A 43 -10.67 1.30 -8.11
N PHE A 44 -11.25 0.21 -8.65
CA PHE A 44 -11.76 -0.90 -7.84
C PHE A 44 -10.91 -2.16 -8.06
N PRO A 45 -9.84 -2.35 -7.27
CA PRO A 45 -8.86 -3.42 -7.48
C PRO A 45 -9.35 -4.80 -7.00
N ALA A 46 -10.66 -5.05 -7.04
CA ALA A 46 -11.44 -6.01 -6.24
C ALA A 46 -11.93 -5.42 -4.90
N SER A 47 -13.25 -5.51 -4.71
CA SER A 47 -14.02 -5.18 -3.50
C SER A 47 -13.25 -5.45 -2.20
N ASP A 48 -13.33 -4.54 -1.23
CA ASP A 48 -12.74 -4.55 0.12
C ASP A 48 -12.08 -5.89 0.57
N PRO A 49 -10.87 -5.86 1.16
CA PRO A 49 -10.20 -7.07 1.59
C PRO A 49 -11.13 -7.99 2.42
N VAL A 50 -11.06 -9.30 2.17
CA VAL A 50 -11.92 -10.29 2.82
C VAL A 50 -11.81 -10.17 4.34
N SER A 51 -12.93 -9.84 5.00
CA SER A 51 -13.01 -9.80 6.47
C SER A 51 -13.03 -11.21 7.04
N VAL A 52 -11.89 -11.69 7.57
CA VAL A 52 -11.80 -13.00 8.24
C VAL A 52 -12.33 -12.92 9.67
N THR A 53 -13.40 -13.67 9.97
CA THR A 53 -13.86 -13.90 11.34
C THR A 53 -13.28 -15.23 11.86
N VAL A 54 -12.51 -15.17 12.95
CA VAL A 54 -11.98 -16.38 13.59
C VAL A 54 -13.09 -17.02 14.44
N ASP A 55 -13.62 -18.16 14.02
CA ASP A 55 -14.54 -18.93 14.85
C ASP A 55 -13.83 -19.51 16.06
N LYS A 56 -14.46 -19.42 17.23
CA LYS A 56 -13.97 -20.02 18.47
C LYS A 56 -13.99 -21.55 18.30
N VAL A 57 -12.81 -22.16 18.27
CA VAL A 57 -12.63 -23.61 18.25
C VAL A 57 -13.39 -24.22 19.43
N ILE A 58 -14.49 -24.91 19.15
CA ILE A 58 -15.16 -25.74 20.15
C ILE A 58 -14.29 -26.97 20.31
N THR A 59 -13.46 -26.99 21.35
CA THR A 59 -12.75 -28.20 21.75
C THR A 59 -13.79 -29.25 22.12
N PRO A 60 -13.79 -30.45 21.49
CA PRO A 60 -14.68 -31.51 21.93
C PRO A 60 -14.34 -31.84 23.38
N LYS A 61 -15.32 -31.65 24.26
CA LYS A 61 -15.25 -32.08 25.64
C LYS A 61 -15.09 -33.61 25.58
N LYS A 62 -13.89 -34.11 25.91
CA LYS A 62 -13.69 -35.53 26.16
C LYS A 62 -14.52 -35.89 27.39
N GLU A 63 -15.75 -36.33 27.13
CA GLU A 63 -16.47 -37.24 28.01
C GLU A 63 -15.74 -38.58 27.94
N ASP A 64 -14.60 -38.66 28.63
CA ASP A 64 -13.95 -39.93 28.88
C ASP A 64 -14.69 -40.61 30.04
N ALA A 65 -15.48 -41.60 29.65
CA ALA A 65 -15.92 -42.70 30.47
C ALA A 65 -14.76 -43.26 31.33
N LYS A 66 -14.89 -43.13 32.64
CA LYS A 66 -14.56 -44.15 33.65
C LYS A 66 -15.40 -43.83 34.88
N GLN A 67 -16.47 -44.58 35.10
CA GLN A 67 -16.46 -45.79 35.94
C GLN A 67 -16.23 -45.49 37.42
N ASP A 68 -17.21 -45.96 38.20
CA ASP A 68 -17.02 -46.49 39.54
C ASP A 68 -16.51 -45.51 40.60
N ALA A 69 -17.44 -44.90 41.32
CA ALA A 69 -17.44 -44.96 42.79
C ALA A 69 -18.68 -44.27 43.37
N LYS A 70 -19.43 -45.05 44.15
CA LYS A 70 -19.85 -44.74 45.54
C LYS A 70 -21.36 -44.82 45.78
N ARG A 71 -21.71 -45.99 46.36
CA ARG A 71 -22.71 -46.25 47.42
C ARG A 71 -24.17 -45.93 47.16
#